data_AF-A0A966V7F9-F1
#
_entry.id   AF-A0A966V7F9-F1
#
_cell.length_a   1.000
_cell.length_b   1.000
_cell.length_c   1.000
_cell.angle_alpha   90.00
_cell.angle_beta   90.00
_cell.angle_gamma   90.00
#
_symmetry.space_group_name_H-M   'P 1'
#
loop_
_entity.id
_entity.type
_entity.pdbx_description
1 polymer ?
#
loop_
_entity_poly.entity_id
_entity_poly.type
_entity_poly.pdbx_seq_one_letter_code
_entity_poly.pdbx_strand_id
1 'polypeptide(L)'
;MKELSTSEAKQALGNINATQRQVKAQGPKEYVPFIGWGLFVLLGYPPFDFLNGNIWGPIISVVWIVGMILTFRYFRDKSARVHIFTSTPWFVWVALVAATSLAVALAEGFHSKYHYAWTISGVLLSLFYIGYGLKVKAEAR
;
A
#
# COMPACT_ATOMS: atom_id res chain seq x y z
N MET A 1 12.35 -10.26 44.90
CA MET A 1 12.07 -10.60 43.48
C MET A 1 12.53 -12.02 43.27
N LYS A 2 11.68 -12.91 42.78
CA LYS A 2 12.07 -14.31 42.52
C LYS A 2 12.93 -14.30 41.26
N GLU A 3 14.22 -14.63 41.35
CA GLU A 3 15.06 -14.80 40.15
C GLU A 3 14.50 -15.97 39.33
N LEU A 4 14.12 -15.68 38.09
CA LEU A 4 13.71 -16.69 37.12
C LEU A 4 14.92 -17.57 36.82
N SER A 5 14.76 -18.89 36.93
CA SER A 5 15.80 -19.81 36.47
C SER A 5 16.02 -19.66 34.96
N THR A 6 17.22 -19.97 34.49
CA THR A 6 17.60 -19.83 33.07
C THR A 6 16.67 -20.61 32.14
N SER A 7 16.10 -21.73 32.60
CA SER A 7 15.12 -22.53 31.86
C SER A 7 13.76 -21.83 31.76
N GLU A 8 13.26 -21.26 32.85
CA GLU A 8 12.00 -20.50 32.87
C GLU A 8 12.11 -19.22 32.03
N ALA A 9 13.25 -18.53 32.08
CA ALA A 9 13.52 -17.37 31.23
C ALA A 9 13.55 -17.73 29.74
N LYS A 10 14.18 -18.85 29.37
CA LYS A 10 14.22 -19.34 27.98
C LYS A 10 12.84 -19.75 27.47
N GLN A 11 12.04 -20.39 28.32
CA GLN A 11 10.66 -20.77 27.99
C GLN A 11 9.75 -19.54 27.84
N ALA A 12 9.89 -18.56 28.73
CA ALA A 12 9.15 -17.30 28.62
C ALA A 12 9.49 -16.55 27.33
N LEU A 13 10.78 -16.44 26.97
CA LEU A 13 11.22 -15.85 25.70
C LEU A 13 10.68 -16.62 24.49
N GLY A 14 10.67 -17.96 24.55
CA GLY A 14 10.08 -18.80 23.51
C GLY A 14 8.59 -18.52 23.30
N ASN A 15 7.83 -18.42 24.39
CA ASN A 15 6.40 -18.10 24.37
C ASN A 15 6.12 -16.68 23.88
N ILE A 16 6.94 -15.70 24.29
CA ILE A 16 6.85 -14.31 23.81
C ILE A 16 7.11 -14.27 22.29
N ASN A 17 8.17 -14.91 21.81
CA ASN A 17 8.50 -14.96 20.39
C ASN A 17 7.40 -15.66 19.56
N ALA A 18 6.83 -16.76 20.07
CA ALA A 18 5.72 -17.44 19.41
C ALA A 18 4.45 -16.57 19.34
N THR A 19 4.14 -15.88 20.44
CA THR A 19 2.99 -14.95 20.50
C THR A 19 3.19 -13.76 19.57
N GLN A 20 4.38 -13.15 19.55
CA GLN A 20 4.71 -12.08 18.62
C GLN A 20 4.59 -12.52 17.17
N ARG A 21 5.01 -13.75 16.83
CA ARG A 21 4.84 -14.30 15.48
C ARG A 21 3.36 -14.49 15.12
N GLN A 22 2.53 -14.99 16.03
CA GLN A 22 1.09 -15.11 15.80
C GLN A 22 0.42 -13.74 15.60
N VAL A 23 0.77 -12.76 16.45
CA VAL A 23 0.27 -11.38 16.36
C VAL A 23 0.68 -10.75 15.03
N LYS A 24 1.96 -10.88 14.62
CA LYS A 24 2.45 -10.40 13.32
C LYS A 24 1.76 -11.09 12.13
N ALA A 25 1.49 -12.40 12.23
CA ALA A 25 0.80 -13.15 11.18
C ALA A 25 -0.68 -12.76 11.02
N GLN A 26 -1.33 -12.34 12.11
CA GLN A 26 -2.73 -11.93 12.12
C GLN A 26 -2.93 -10.44 11.78
N GLY A 27 -1.88 -9.62 11.89
CA GLY A 27 -1.88 -8.21 11.53
C GLY A 27 -2.07 -7.93 10.04
N PRO A 28 -2.31 -6.64 9.68
CA PRO A 28 -2.46 -6.25 8.29
C PRO A 28 -1.16 -6.44 7.51
N LYS A 29 -1.24 -7.20 6.42
CA LYS A 29 -0.18 -7.29 5.41
C LYS A 29 -0.23 -6.05 4.54
N GLU A 30 0.41 -4.97 4.97
CA GLU A 30 0.30 -3.65 4.34
C GLU A 30 0.86 -3.62 2.91
N TYR A 31 1.84 -4.49 2.63
CA TYR A 31 2.39 -4.64 1.28
C TYR A 31 1.35 -5.06 0.22
N VAL A 32 0.25 -5.69 0.62
CA VAL A 32 -0.80 -6.14 -0.31
C VAL A 32 -1.51 -4.94 -0.95
N PRO A 33 -2.07 -3.99 -0.17
CA PRO A 33 -2.57 -2.73 -0.71
C PRO A 33 -1.57 -1.99 -1.60
N PHE A 34 -0.31 -1.87 -1.17
CA PHE A 34 0.72 -1.19 -1.96
C PHE A 34 0.92 -1.80 -3.34
N ILE A 35 1.12 -3.12 -3.41
CA ILE A 35 1.27 -3.82 -4.69
C ILE A 35 -0.01 -3.72 -5.52
N GLY A 36 -1.18 -3.84 -4.89
CA GLY A 36 -2.48 -3.71 -5.55
C GLY A 36 -2.66 -2.34 -6.21
N TRP A 37 -2.36 -1.26 -5.51
CA TRP A 37 -2.39 0.10 -6.05
C TRP A 37 -1.36 0.31 -7.16
N GLY A 38 -0.16 -0.27 -7.02
CA GLY A 38 0.87 -0.23 -8.05
C GLY A 38 0.44 -0.91 -9.35
N LEU A 39 -0.18 -2.09 -9.26
CA LEU A 39 -0.74 -2.77 -10.44
C LEU A 39 -1.92 -2.00 -11.03
N PHE A 40 -2.76 -1.43 -10.17
CA PHE A 40 -3.89 -0.62 -10.63
C PHE A 40 -3.43 0.60 -11.44
N VAL A 41 -2.46 1.39 -10.97
CA VAL A 41 -1.98 2.54 -11.75
C VAL A 41 -1.22 2.11 -13.00
N LEU A 42 -0.48 1.00 -12.95
CA LEU A 42 0.23 0.45 -14.11
C LEU A 42 -0.73 0.08 -15.25
N LEU A 43 -1.89 -0.47 -14.92
CA LEU A 43 -2.86 -0.95 -15.92
C LEU A 43 -3.92 0.10 -16.23
N GLY A 44 -4.26 0.94 -15.26
CA GLY A 44 -5.35 1.91 -15.33
C GLY A 44 -4.97 3.24 -15.94
N TYR A 45 -3.69 3.65 -15.87
CA TYR A 45 -3.27 4.95 -16.39
C TYR A 45 -2.95 4.95 -17.89
N PRO A 46 -2.22 3.98 -18.46
CA PRO A 46 -1.90 3.98 -19.89
C PRO A 46 -3.08 4.19 -20.86
N PRO A 47 -4.29 3.67 -20.61
CA PRO A 47 -5.40 3.90 -21.53
C PRO A 47 -5.82 5.37 -21.66
N PHE A 48 -5.48 6.27 -20.72
CA PHE A 48 -5.71 7.70 -20.89
C PHE A 48 -4.89 8.32 -22.03
N ASP A 49 -3.82 7.67 -22.50
CA ASP A 49 -3.06 8.12 -23.67
C ASP A 49 -3.85 7.94 -24.99
N PHE A 50 -4.84 7.04 -25.02
CA PHE A 50 -5.53 6.62 -26.24
C PHE A 50 -7.05 6.75 -26.19
N LEU A 51 -7.63 6.72 -24.98
CA LEU A 51 -9.06 6.77 -24.75
C LEU A 51 -9.50 8.16 -24.31
N ASN A 52 -10.75 8.48 -24.64
CA ASN A 52 -11.36 9.72 -24.19
C ASN A 52 -11.46 9.74 -22.64
N GLY A 53 -10.90 10.77 -22.02
CA GLY A 53 -10.94 10.97 -20.56
C GLY A 53 -12.37 11.05 -19.99
N ASN A 54 -13.36 11.50 -20.77
CA ASN A 54 -14.76 11.50 -20.35
C ASN A 54 -15.37 10.10 -20.21
N ILE A 55 -14.77 9.09 -20.85
CA ILE A 55 -15.20 7.69 -20.76
C ILE A 55 -14.35 6.94 -19.74
N TRP A 56 -13.03 7.06 -19.86
CA TRP A 56 -12.09 6.31 -19.02
C TRP A 56 -11.94 6.90 -17.61
N GLY A 57 -12.02 8.22 -17.48
CA GLY A 57 -11.94 8.95 -16.21
C GLY A 57 -12.95 8.49 -15.16
N PRO A 58 -14.26 8.40 -15.49
CA PRO A 58 -15.25 7.88 -14.56
C PRO A 58 -14.98 6.42 -14.13
N ILE A 59 -14.57 5.55 -15.06
CA ILE A 59 -14.25 4.14 -14.76
C ILE A 59 -13.12 4.07 -13.73
N ILE A 60 -12.02 4.77 -14.00
CA ILE A 60 -10.86 4.83 -13.10
C ILE A 60 -11.24 5.42 -11.75
N SER A 61 -12.04 6.49 -11.72
CA SER A 61 -12.50 7.12 -10.49
C SER A 61 -13.32 6.17 -9.61
N VAL A 62 -14.22 5.38 -10.19
CA VAL A 62 -15.01 4.38 -9.45
C VAL A 62 -14.10 3.32 -8.84
N VAL A 63 -13.18 2.75 -9.63
CA VAL A 63 -12.23 1.74 -9.12
C VAL A 63 -11.35 2.32 -8.02
N TRP A 64 -10.94 3.58 -8.15
CA TRP A 64 -10.16 4.28 -7.12
C TRP A 64 -10.93 4.43 -5.81
N ILE A 65 -12.19 4.91 -5.86
CA ILE A 65 -13.03 5.07 -4.67
C ILE A 65 -13.28 3.71 -3.99
N VAL A 66 -13.65 2.70 -4.77
CA VAL A 66 -13.89 1.34 -4.24
C VAL A 66 -12.60 0.76 -3.65
N GLY A 67 -11.47 0.90 -4.34
CA GLY A 67 -10.16 0.45 -3.87
C GLY A 67 -9.77 1.09 -2.54
N MET A 68 -10.02 2.39 -2.39
CA MET A 68 -9.75 3.12 -1.13
C MET A 68 -10.62 2.60 0.00
N ILE A 69 -11.92 2.45 -0.22
CA ILE A 69 -12.86 1.92 0.77
C ILE A 69 -12.43 0.51 1.21
N LEU A 70 -12.09 -0.37 0.26
CA LEU A 70 -11.63 -1.73 0.55
C LEU A 70 -10.31 -1.73 1.32
N THR A 71 -9.37 -0.86 0.96
CA THR A 71 -8.10 -0.69 1.66
C THR A 71 -8.33 -0.26 3.12
N PHE A 72 -9.15 0.77 3.34
CA PHE A 72 -9.50 1.23 4.69
C PHE A 72 -10.20 0.15 5.52
N ARG A 73 -11.17 -0.56 4.94
CA ARG A 73 -11.86 -1.67 5.63
C ARG A 73 -10.89 -2.78 5.99
N TYR A 74 -10.00 -3.15 5.08
CA TYR A 74 -8.97 -4.15 5.33
C TYR A 74 -8.09 -3.78 6.53
N PHE A 75 -7.57 -2.55 6.55
CA PHE A 75 -6.75 -2.08 7.68
C PHE A 75 -7.54 -2.03 8.98
N ARG A 76 -8.76 -1.48 8.96
CA ARG A 76 -9.61 -1.39 10.16
C ARG A 76 -9.90 -2.77 10.74
N ASP A 77 -10.35 -3.71 9.92
CA ASP A 77 -10.78 -5.04 10.36
C ASP A 77 -9.60 -5.89 10.83
N LYS A 78 -8.38 -5.63 10.32
CA LYS A 78 -7.16 -6.31 10.75
C LYS A 78 -6.54 -5.66 12.00
N SER A 79 -6.44 -4.34 12.06
CA SER A 79 -5.94 -3.62 13.25
C SER A 79 -6.85 -3.82 14.47
N ALA A 80 -8.17 -3.94 14.27
CA ALA A 80 -9.11 -4.24 15.35
C ALA A 80 -8.87 -5.60 16.02
N ARG A 81 -8.36 -6.60 15.28
CA ARG A 81 -8.15 -7.96 15.80
C ARG A 81 -6.94 -8.13 16.70
N VAL A 82 -5.92 -7.28 16.53
CA VAL A 82 -4.62 -7.46 17.19
C VAL A 82 -4.09 -6.20 17.90
N HIS A 83 -4.86 -5.10 17.90
CA HIS A 83 -4.44 -3.79 18.44
C HIS A 83 -3.03 -3.37 18.00
N ILE A 84 -2.68 -3.72 16.76
CA ILE A 84 -1.38 -3.40 16.16
C ILE A 84 -1.48 -2.04 15.49
N PHE A 85 -0.51 -1.19 15.82
CA PHE A 85 -0.20 0.02 15.08
C PHE A 85 0.35 -0.38 13.70
N THR A 86 -0.23 0.16 12.63
CA THR A 86 0.29 -0.06 11.28
C THR A 86 1.78 0.30 11.23
N SER A 87 2.59 -0.53 10.56
CA SER A 87 4.02 -0.27 10.40
C SER A 87 4.26 0.97 9.54
N THR A 88 3.37 1.23 8.58
CA THR A 88 3.42 2.42 7.74
C THR A 88 2.87 3.63 8.49
N PRO A 89 3.65 4.71 8.64
CA PRO A 89 3.16 5.97 9.21
C PRO A 89 2.09 6.63 8.33
N TRP A 90 1.13 7.31 8.96
CA TRP A 90 0.05 8.02 8.24
C TRP A 90 0.57 9.04 7.20
N PHE A 91 1.70 9.68 7.46
CA PHE A 91 2.29 10.66 6.54
C PHE A 91 2.78 10.03 5.23
N VAL A 92 3.11 8.73 5.22
CA VAL A 92 3.46 8.02 3.98
C VAL A 92 2.23 7.89 3.08
N TRP A 93 1.06 7.60 3.67
CA TRP A 93 -0.20 7.58 2.93
C TRP A 93 -0.56 8.96 2.37
N VAL A 94 -0.31 10.03 3.13
CA VAL A 94 -0.51 11.40 2.64
C VAL A 94 0.46 11.74 1.52
N ALA A 95 1.74 11.39 1.65
CA ALA A 95 2.75 11.60 0.62
C ALA A 95 2.40 10.84 -0.67
N LEU A 96 1.84 9.63 -0.57
CA LEU A 96 1.37 8.84 -1.71
C LEU A 96 0.22 9.51 -2.43
N VAL A 97 -0.79 9.99 -1.69
CA VAL A 97 -1.92 10.71 -2.28
C VAL A 97 -1.41 11.97 -2.98
N ALA A 98 -0.52 12.72 -2.34
CA ALA A 98 0.09 13.91 -2.95
C ALA A 98 0.88 13.58 -4.22
N ALA A 99 1.73 12.54 -4.20
CA ALA A 99 2.51 12.11 -5.36
C ALA A 99 1.61 11.64 -6.50
N THR A 100 0.54 10.92 -6.19
CA THR A 100 -0.44 10.45 -7.18
C THR A 100 -1.17 11.64 -7.82
N SER A 101 -1.66 12.59 -7.01
CA SER A 101 -2.30 13.81 -7.51
C SER A 101 -1.37 14.65 -8.37
N LEU A 102 -0.11 14.79 -7.96
CA LEU A 102 0.90 15.50 -8.74
C LEU A 102 1.17 14.81 -10.07
N ALA A 103 1.36 13.49 -10.08
CA ALA A 103 1.57 12.73 -11.31
C ALA A 103 0.39 12.80 -12.28
N VAL A 104 -0.84 12.82 -11.76
CA VAL A 104 -2.06 13.05 -12.56
C VAL A 104 -2.05 14.46 -13.16
N ALA A 105 -1.80 15.50 -12.35
CA ALA A 105 -1.78 16.88 -12.84
C ALA A 105 -0.68 17.11 -13.90
N LEU A 106 0.49 16.49 -13.71
CA LEU A 106 1.57 16.53 -14.69
C LEU A 106 1.21 15.77 -15.96
N ALA A 107 0.63 14.57 -15.85
CA ALA A 107 0.20 13.79 -17.01
C ALA A 107 -0.82 14.56 -17.85
N GLU A 108 -1.84 15.15 -17.23
CA GLU A 108 -2.82 16.03 -17.91
C GLU A 108 -2.14 17.21 -18.63
N GLY A 109 -1.26 17.94 -17.92
CA GLY A 109 -0.57 19.10 -18.48
C GLY A 109 0.35 18.75 -19.65
N PHE A 110 0.96 17.56 -19.62
CA PHE A 110 1.89 17.08 -20.65
C PHE A 110 1.24 16.24 -21.74
N HIS A 111 0.03 15.73 -21.55
CA HIS A 111 -0.67 14.89 -22.52
C HIS A 111 -0.79 15.60 -23.88
N SER A 112 -1.06 16.90 -23.87
CA SER A 112 -1.14 17.71 -25.10
C SER A 112 0.17 17.79 -25.89
N LYS A 113 1.32 17.52 -25.24
CA LYS A 113 2.67 17.63 -25.82
C LYS A 113 3.34 16.27 -26.03
N TYR A 114 2.99 15.27 -25.22
CA TYR A 114 3.61 13.96 -25.22
C TYR A 114 2.54 12.88 -25.20
N HIS A 115 2.52 12.05 -26.24
CA HIS A 115 1.50 11.02 -26.45
C HIS A 115 1.48 9.91 -25.40
N TYR A 116 2.56 9.75 -24.62
CA TYR A 116 2.71 8.69 -23.63
C TYR A 116 2.80 9.23 -22.18
N ALA A 117 2.28 10.44 -21.94
CA ALA A 117 2.38 11.10 -20.64
C ALA A 117 1.75 10.26 -19.51
N TRP A 118 0.61 9.61 -19.78
CA TRP A 118 -0.05 8.77 -18.77
C TRP A 118 0.63 7.44 -18.56
N THR A 119 1.13 6.81 -19.63
CA THR A 119 1.93 5.59 -19.53
C THR A 119 3.16 5.82 -18.66
N ILE A 120 3.91 6.90 -18.90
CA ILE A 120 5.10 7.24 -18.11
C ILE A 120 4.73 7.45 -16.65
N SER A 121 3.68 8.24 -16.37
CA SER A 121 3.20 8.47 -15.00
C SER A 121 2.76 7.18 -14.31
N GLY A 122 2.01 6.32 -15.01
CA GLY A 122 1.55 5.02 -14.51
C GLY A 122 2.73 4.10 -14.16
N VAL A 123 3.73 4.01 -15.03
CA VAL A 123 4.95 3.22 -14.78
C VAL A 123 5.71 3.76 -13.57
N LEU A 124 5.99 5.06 -13.51
CA LEU A 124 6.75 5.66 -12.40
C LEU A 124 6.02 5.47 -11.05
N LEU A 125 4.72 5.72 -11.01
CA LEU A 125 3.91 5.49 -9.81
C LEU A 125 3.91 3.99 -9.44
N SER A 126 3.72 3.10 -10.41
CA SER A 126 3.68 1.66 -10.15
C SER A 126 4.97 1.14 -9.53
N LEU A 127 6.12 1.61 -10.02
CA LEU A 127 7.43 1.26 -9.47
C LEU A 127 7.57 1.74 -8.04
N PHE A 128 7.07 2.95 -7.74
CA PHE A 128 7.05 3.47 -6.37
C PHE A 128 6.18 2.61 -5.45
N TYR A 129 4.93 2.36 -5.84
CA TYR A 129 3.97 1.55 -5.07
C TYR A 129 4.47 0.12 -4.83
N ILE A 130 4.91 -0.56 -5.89
CA ILE A 130 5.39 -1.94 -5.81
C ILE A 130 6.71 -1.99 -5.04
N GLY A 131 7.66 -1.09 -5.32
CA GLY A 131 8.94 -1.01 -4.63
C GLY A 131 8.77 -0.79 -3.13
N TYR A 132 7.89 0.13 -2.73
CA TYR A 132 7.56 0.36 -1.33
C TYR A 132 6.84 -0.85 -0.71
N GLY A 133 5.89 -1.46 -1.41
CA GLY A 133 5.23 -2.68 -0.97
C GLY A 133 6.22 -3.82 -0.72
N LEU A 134 7.20 -4.01 -1.61
CA LEU A 134 8.26 -5.01 -1.44
C LEU A 134 9.17 -4.70 -0.25
N LYS A 135 9.51 -3.42 -0.02
CA LYS A 135 10.24 -2.98 1.17
C LYS A 135 9.48 -3.35 2.45
N VAL A 136 8.20 -2.98 2.54
CA VAL A 136 7.34 -3.31 3.69
C VAL A 136 7.22 -4.82 3.88
N LYS A 137 7.13 -5.59 2.79
CA LYS A 137 7.12 -7.07 2.86
C LYS A 137 8.42 -7.64 3.42
N ALA A 138 9.58 -7.03 3.11
CA ALA A 138 10.87 -7.45 3.63
C ALA A 138 11.00 -7.18 5.13
N GLU A 139 10.53 -6.02 5.60
CA GLU A 139 10.49 -5.63 7.03
C GLU A 139 9.46 -6.46 7.83
N ALA A 140 8.44 -6.99 7.15
CA ALA A 140 7.43 -7.86 7.75
C ALA A 140 7.89 -9.31 7.96
N ARG A 141 9.07 -9.73 7.47
CA ARG A 141 9.66 -11.05 7.79
C ARG A 141 10.32 -11.05 9.17
#